data_AF-A0A2A3HH70-F1
#
_entry.id   AF-A0A2A3HH70-F1
#
_cell.length_a   1.000
_cell.length_b   1.000
_cell.length_c   1.000
_cell.angle_alpha   90.00
_cell.angle_beta   90.00
_cell.angle_gamma   90.00
#
_symmetry.space_group_name_H-M   'P 1'
#
loop_
_entity.id
_entity.type
_entity.pdbx_description
1 polymer ?
#
loop_
_entity_poly.entity_id
_entity_poly.type
_entity_poly.pdbx_seq_one_letter_code
_entity_poly.pdbx_strand_id
1 'polypeptide(L)'
;MKKWICLFLSLCAFLFADQTLPVYQKENPQSRILGYLNASDSVEELPIPPIKKKQVKYVKQRNSKKKKKVVRYVEVPRQEPPEYIPVKTRFAKKGYVRRADLARFKERSADLSGIYSSKTGTVVLSKSPNSPGRFNIRIQNGEGASRAEIAIGNVQAKEHFGHTRFEYAESGCKLDIDLFDRKVRVAENGCEEYDAPNFRLAGTYDVYKEYRHRVEVFRDPEVRQKFKKFLWCPEGPASCEKIRDEDGCDVEIVWSKDSQGMIERHCGDQVHKYRPMERMIPHKRDFFQGEKPVMIKAKRADMANEWMVWSYYPKAERFKMVRQGAREDIAYTEIYE
;
A
#
# COMPACT_ATOMS: atom_id res chain seq x y z
N MET A 1 -36.50 9.09 10.28
CA MET A 1 -35.21 9.82 10.33
C MET A 1 -34.25 9.31 11.41
N LYS A 2 -34.64 9.17 12.68
CA LYS A 2 -33.74 8.72 13.77
C LYS A 2 -33.09 7.33 13.59
N LYS A 3 -33.77 6.36 12.94
CA LYS A 3 -33.23 4.99 12.73
C LYS A 3 -32.14 4.90 11.64
N TRP A 4 -32.18 5.78 10.64
CA TRP A 4 -31.19 5.79 9.55
C TRP A 4 -29.87 6.46 9.97
N ILE A 5 -29.94 7.44 10.87
CA ILE A 5 -28.78 8.10 11.46
C ILE A 5 -27.96 7.11 12.30
N CYS A 6 -28.60 6.25 13.09
CA CYS A 6 -27.89 5.21 13.85
C CYS A 6 -27.24 4.14 12.95
N LEU A 7 -27.84 3.80 11.81
CA LEU A 7 -27.28 2.83 10.86
C LEU A 7 -26.10 3.42 10.08
N PHE A 8 -26.15 4.73 9.77
CA PHE A 8 -25.01 5.45 9.19
C PHE A 8 -23.86 5.63 10.19
N LEU A 9 -24.16 5.92 11.47
CA LEU A 9 -23.16 6.02 12.53
C LEU A 9 -22.49 4.67 12.84
N SER A 10 -23.22 3.55 12.78
CA SER A 10 -22.62 2.23 12.94
C SER A 10 -21.80 1.80 11.71
N LEU A 11 -22.23 2.11 10.48
CA LEU A 11 -21.42 1.87 9.28
C LEU A 11 -20.14 2.72 9.26
N CYS A 12 -20.21 3.99 9.70
CA CYS A 12 -19.04 4.87 9.78
C CYS A 12 -18.02 4.39 10.83
N ALA A 13 -18.46 3.76 11.92
CA ALA A 13 -17.55 3.24 12.94
C ALA A 13 -16.65 2.09 12.42
N PHE A 14 -17.13 1.27 11.47
CA PHE A 14 -16.31 0.22 10.85
C PHE A 14 -15.29 0.76 9.85
N LEU A 15 -15.47 1.99 9.35
CA LEU A 15 -14.53 2.61 8.42
C LEU A 15 -13.30 3.22 9.13
N PHE A 16 -13.33 3.38 10.46
CA PHE A 16 -12.26 4.01 11.25
C PHE A 16 -11.71 3.15 12.39
N ALA A 17 -11.81 1.82 12.31
CA ALA A 17 -11.07 0.96 13.23
C ALA A 17 -9.57 1.03 12.91
N ASP A 18 -8.87 2.04 13.42
CA ASP A 18 -7.43 1.94 13.69
C ASP A 18 -7.28 0.76 14.66
N GLN A 19 -6.62 -0.31 14.20
CA GLN A 19 -6.45 -1.52 14.99
C GLN A 19 -5.39 -1.29 16.07
N THR A 20 -5.76 -0.56 17.11
CA THR A 20 -4.92 -0.24 18.27
C THR A 20 -4.81 -1.42 19.24
N LEU A 21 -3.71 -1.49 19.99
CA LEU A 21 -3.50 -2.52 21.02
C LEU A 21 -3.93 -1.97 22.40
N PRO A 22 -5.00 -2.50 23.02
CA PRO A 22 -5.44 -2.09 24.35
C PRO A 22 -4.48 -2.61 25.43
N VAL A 23 -4.07 -1.73 26.33
CA VAL A 23 -3.24 -2.06 27.50
C VAL A 23 -4.12 -2.09 28.76
N TYR A 24 -4.21 -3.24 29.41
CA TYR A 24 -5.00 -3.47 30.62
C TYR A 24 -4.19 -3.25 31.89
N GLN A 25 -4.85 -2.84 32.97
CA GLN A 25 -4.21 -2.68 34.28
C GLN A 25 -3.89 -4.04 34.95
N LYS A 26 -4.70 -5.06 34.70
CA LYS A 26 -4.58 -6.41 35.30
C LYS A 26 -4.71 -7.49 34.22
N GLU A 27 -4.31 -8.71 34.57
CA GLU A 27 -4.43 -9.93 33.75
C GLU A 27 -5.91 -10.40 33.61
N ASN A 28 -6.81 -9.53 33.14
CA ASN A 28 -8.24 -9.81 32.99
C ASN A 28 -8.88 -8.91 31.89
N PRO A 29 -9.68 -9.46 30.97
CA PRO A 29 -10.42 -8.68 29.95
C PRO A 29 -11.34 -7.59 30.51
N GLN A 30 -11.87 -7.76 31.72
CA GLN A 30 -12.74 -6.79 32.39
C GLN A 30 -11.96 -5.69 33.11
N SER A 31 -10.62 -5.74 33.07
CA SER A 31 -9.78 -4.73 33.69
C SER A 31 -9.87 -3.40 32.95
N ARG A 32 -9.67 -2.30 33.69
CA ARG A 32 -9.59 -0.96 33.11
C ARG A 32 -8.48 -0.90 32.07
N ILE A 33 -8.81 -0.39 30.89
CA ILE A 33 -7.85 -0.06 29.83
C ILE A 33 -7.12 1.22 30.24
N LEU A 34 -5.80 1.14 30.31
CA LEU A 34 -4.89 2.25 30.61
C LEU A 34 -4.65 3.15 29.40
N GLY A 35 -4.70 2.57 28.20
CA GLY A 35 -4.53 3.30 26.95
C GLY A 35 -4.49 2.35 25.74
N TYR A 36 -4.40 2.95 24.56
CA TYR A 36 -4.32 2.27 23.27
C TYR A 36 -2.97 2.61 22.61
N LEU A 37 -2.27 1.58 22.17
CA LEU A 37 -1.00 1.71 21.45
C LEU A 37 -1.25 1.66 19.94
N ASN A 38 -0.54 2.52 19.23
CA ASN A 38 -0.49 2.54 17.77
C ASN A 38 0.70 1.74 17.28
N ALA A 39 0.73 1.34 16.00
CA ALA A 39 1.78 0.48 15.44
C ALA A 39 3.22 1.02 15.57
N SER A 40 3.38 2.32 15.81
CA SER A 40 4.68 2.97 16.06
C SER A 40 5.11 2.97 17.53
N ASP A 41 4.23 2.61 18.47
CA ASP A 41 4.57 2.66 19.90
C ASP A 41 5.42 1.45 20.33
N SER A 42 6.43 1.71 21.16
CA SER A 42 7.30 0.67 21.74
C SER A 42 6.57 -0.18 22.78
N VAL A 43 6.73 -1.51 22.70
CA VAL A 43 6.21 -2.46 23.70
C VAL A 43 7.30 -3.46 24.09
N GLU A 44 7.64 -3.47 25.39
CA GLU A 44 8.62 -4.39 25.96
C GLU A 44 7.89 -5.48 26.75
N GLU A 45 8.14 -6.75 26.42
CA GLU A 45 7.60 -7.89 27.19
C GLU A 45 8.35 -8.03 28.51
N LEU A 46 7.60 -8.12 29.61
CA LEU A 46 8.16 -8.34 30.94
C LEU A 46 8.12 -9.84 31.30
N PRO A 47 8.96 -10.29 32.25
CA PRO A 47 8.92 -11.66 32.74
C PRO A 47 7.52 -12.02 33.28
N ILE A 48 7.01 -13.18 32.87
CA ILE A 48 5.70 -13.68 33.30
C ILE A 48 5.79 -14.10 34.77
N PRO A 49 4.97 -13.53 35.67
CA PRO A 49 5.01 -13.90 37.09
C PRO A 49 4.46 -15.32 37.32
N PRO A 50 5.00 -16.05 38.33
CA PRO A 50 4.52 -17.38 38.70
C PRO A 50 3.11 -17.31 39.28
N ILE A 51 2.37 -18.43 39.22
CA ILE A 51 1.02 -18.52 39.78
C ILE A 51 1.08 -18.90 41.25
N LYS A 52 0.36 -18.17 42.10
CA LYS A 52 0.17 -18.54 43.51
C LYS A 52 -0.91 -19.62 43.61
N LYS A 53 -0.52 -20.87 43.79
CA LYS A 53 -1.45 -21.99 43.99
C LYS A 53 -1.71 -22.21 45.48
N LYS A 54 -2.99 -22.31 45.86
CA LYS A 54 -3.42 -22.61 47.23
C LYS A 54 -3.13 -24.09 47.54
N GLN A 55 -2.12 -24.36 48.37
CA GLN A 55 -1.88 -25.69 48.92
C GLN A 55 -2.50 -25.80 50.31
N VAL A 56 -3.39 -26.78 50.48
CA VAL A 56 -3.95 -27.12 51.78
C VAL A 56 -3.13 -28.26 52.36
N LYS A 57 -2.43 -28.03 53.47
CA LYS A 57 -1.74 -29.06 54.24
C LYS A 57 -2.47 -29.30 55.56
N TYR A 58 -2.69 -30.55 55.92
CA TYR A 58 -3.27 -30.93 57.21
C TYR A 58 -2.13 -31.28 58.17
N VAL A 59 -1.86 -30.39 59.13
CA VAL A 59 -0.76 -30.56 60.09
C VAL A 59 -1.32 -31.14 61.39
N LYS A 60 -0.67 -32.16 61.94
CA LYS A 60 -1.07 -32.79 63.22
C LYS A 60 -0.76 -31.80 64.36
N GLN A 61 -1.73 -31.54 65.23
CA GLN A 61 -1.48 -30.70 66.40
C GLN A 61 -0.59 -31.44 67.41
N ARG A 62 0.38 -30.73 67.98
CA ARG A 62 1.21 -31.26 69.08
C ARG A 62 0.26 -31.63 70.23
N ASN A 63 0.33 -32.89 70.67
CA ASN A 63 -0.51 -33.49 71.73
C ASN A 63 -2.02 -33.64 71.43
N SER A 64 -2.44 -33.73 70.16
CA SER A 64 -3.84 -34.03 69.79
C SER A 64 -3.95 -34.98 68.60
N LYS A 65 -4.98 -35.85 68.60
CA LYS A 65 -5.33 -36.69 67.43
C LYS A 65 -5.92 -35.87 66.27
N LYS A 66 -6.27 -34.59 66.48
CA LYS A 66 -6.92 -33.73 65.48
C LYS A 66 -5.89 -33.10 64.51
N LYS A 67 -6.23 -33.03 63.23
CA LYS A 67 -5.43 -32.35 62.19
C LYS A 67 -5.96 -30.93 61.98
N LYS A 68 -5.07 -29.93 61.98
CA LYS A 68 -5.39 -28.53 61.65
C LYS A 68 -5.18 -28.29 60.16
N LYS A 69 -6.17 -27.70 59.49
CA LYS A 69 -6.08 -27.27 58.09
C LYS A 69 -5.22 -26.00 58.01
N VAL A 70 -4.07 -26.09 57.36
CA VAL A 70 -3.17 -24.96 57.10
C VAL A 70 -3.20 -24.67 55.60
N VAL A 71 -3.49 -23.43 55.24
CA VAL A 71 -3.47 -22.96 53.85
C VAL A 71 -2.14 -22.25 53.63
N ARG A 72 -1.34 -22.74 52.70
CA ARG A 72 -0.11 -22.07 52.23
C ARG A 72 -0.24 -21.78 50.75
N TYR A 73 0.11 -20.57 50.33
CA TYR A 73 0.24 -20.25 48.91
C TYR A 73 1.67 -20.58 48.47
N VAL A 74 1.80 -21.37 47.41
CA VAL A 74 3.10 -21.74 46.83
C VAL A 74 3.15 -21.17 45.42
N GLU A 75 4.28 -20.56 45.07
CA GLU A 75 4.54 -20.09 43.72
C GLU A 75 4.93 -21.27 42.85
N VAL A 76 4.13 -21.52 41.81
CA VAL A 76 4.33 -22.62 40.88
C VAL A 76 4.56 -22.01 39.48
N PRO A 77 5.56 -22.48 38.72
CA PRO A 77 5.73 -22.07 37.33
C PRO A 77 4.47 -22.40 36.53
N ARG A 78 4.15 -21.54 35.57
CA ARG A 78 2.98 -21.75 34.71
C ARG A 78 3.25 -22.94 33.77
N GLN A 79 2.33 -23.89 33.70
CA GLN A 79 2.40 -25.00 32.74
C GLN A 79 1.97 -24.55 31.34
N GLU A 80 0.99 -23.64 31.27
CA GLU A 80 0.52 -23.06 30.02
C GLU A 80 0.88 -21.57 29.94
N PRO A 81 1.24 -21.08 28.75
CA PRO A 81 1.54 -19.67 28.58
C PRO A 81 0.27 -18.83 28.78
N PRO A 82 0.37 -17.68 29.47
CA PRO A 82 -0.78 -16.87 29.82
C PRO A 82 -1.46 -16.25 28.60
N GLU A 83 -2.77 -16.07 28.69
CA GLU A 83 -3.51 -15.30 27.68
C GLU A 83 -3.13 -13.82 27.69
N TYR A 84 -2.76 -13.26 28.85
CA TYR A 84 -2.33 -11.88 29.01
C TYR A 84 -0.88 -11.81 29.49
N ILE A 85 -0.05 -11.09 28.75
CA ILE A 85 1.38 -10.95 29.04
C ILE A 85 1.63 -9.60 29.69
N PRO A 86 2.42 -9.53 30.77
CA PRO A 86 2.83 -8.27 31.34
C PRO A 86 3.77 -7.54 30.37
N VAL A 87 3.49 -6.27 30.12
CA VAL A 87 4.29 -5.43 29.22
C VAL A 87 4.60 -4.09 29.86
N LYS A 88 5.69 -3.49 29.43
CA LYS A 88 6.05 -2.11 29.72
C LYS A 88 5.76 -1.26 28.48
N THR A 89 5.03 -0.17 28.69
CA THR A 89 4.53 0.72 27.64
C THR A 89 4.65 2.17 28.09
N ARG A 90 4.38 3.13 27.18
CA ARG A 90 4.33 4.56 27.52
C ARG A 90 3.30 4.92 28.61
N PHE A 91 2.27 4.10 28.78
CA PHE A 91 1.19 4.35 29.75
C PHE A 91 1.49 3.80 31.15
N ALA A 92 2.29 2.73 31.24
CA ALA A 92 2.59 2.10 32.51
C ALA A 92 3.90 1.29 32.46
N LYS A 93 4.64 1.34 33.57
CA LYS A 93 5.79 0.45 33.82
C LYS A 93 5.41 -1.02 33.87
N LYS A 94 4.13 -1.33 34.16
CA LYS A 94 3.56 -2.69 34.17
C LYS A 94 2.08 -2.64 33.79
N GLY A 95 1.79 -2.93 32.54
CA GLY A 95 0.45 -3.21 32.03
C GLY A 95 0.33 -4.66 31.58
N TYR A 96 -0.84 -5.05 31.09
CA TYR A 96 -1.11 -6.38 30.53
C TYR A 96 -1.71 -6.23 29.14
N VAL A 97 -1.29 -7.05 28.19
CA VAL A 97 -1.88 -7.10 26.85
C VAL A 97 -2.22 -8.54 26.52
N ARG A 98 -3.27 -8.75 25.73
CA ARG A 98 -3.61 -10.09 25.25
C ARG A 98 -2.50 -10.58 24.33
N ARG A 99 -2.00 -11.79 24.56
CA ARG A 99 -0.88 -12.40 23.83
C ARG A 99 -1.12 -12.43 22.32
N ALA A 100 -2.33 -12.83 21.90
CA ALA A 100 -2.70 -12.88 20.50
C ALA A 100 -2.71 -11.48 19.85
N ASP A 101 -3.13 -10.45 20.60
CA ASP A 101 -3.15 -9.07 20.10
C ASP A 101 -1.75 -8.48 20.06
N LEU A 102 -0.90 -8.80 21.05
CA LEU A 102 0.51 -8.43 21.03
C LEU A 102 1.25 -9.06 19.86
N ALA A 103 1.01 -10.34 19.56
CA ALA A 103 1.62 -11.01 18.41
C ALA A 103 1.25 -10.31 17.09
N ARG A 104 -0.06 -10.03 16.89
CA ARG A 104 -0.54 -9.26 15.73
C ARG A 104 0.02 -7.85 15.68
N PHE A 105 0.10 -7.17 16.83
CA PHE A 105 0.68 -5.85 16.94
C PHE A 105 2.15 -5.85 16.56
N LYS A 106 2.93 -6.84 17.02
CA LYS A 106 4.35 -7.02 16.67
C LYS A 106 4.53 -7.28 15.18
N GLU A 107 3.73 -8.17 14.60
CA GLU A 107 3.73 -8.44 13.16
C GLU A 107 3.44 -7.18 12.35
N ARG A 108 2.43 -6.39 12.75
CA ARG A 108 2.12 -5.10 12.12
C ARG A 108 3.20 -4.05 12.33
N SER A 109 3.78 -3.97 13.53
CA SER A 109 4.87 -3.04 13.83
C SER A 109 6.10 -3.32 12.96
N ALA A 110 6.32 -4.58 12.58
CA ALA A 110 7.34 -5.00 11.65
C ALA A 110 6.94 -4.81 10.17
N ASP A 111 5.64 -4.72 9.85
CA ASP A 111 5.19 -4.48 8.48
C ASP A 111 5.41 -3.02 8.08
N LEU A 112 6.34 -2.80 7.17
CA LEU A 112 6.67 -1.48 6.63
C LEU A 112 5.67 -0.98 5.59
N SER A 113 4.73 -1.82 5.16
CA SER A 113 3.72 -1.45 4.18
C SER A 113 2.81 -0.34 4.71
N GLY A 114 2.55 0.67 3.90
CA GLY A 114 1.83 1.85 4.35
C GLY A 114 1.87 3.00 3.37
N ILE A 115 1.11 4.04 3.70
CA ILE A 115 1.15 5.34 3.06
C ILE A 115 1.88 6.28 4.01
N TYR A 116 3.00 6.81 3.56
CA TYR A 116 3.79 7.83 4.24
C TYR A 116 3.50 9.15 3.54
N SER A 117 2.94 10.12 4.24
CA SER A 117 2.52 11.39 3.68
C SER A 117 3.35 12.54 4.22
N SER A 118 3.50 13.58 3.41
CA SER A 118 4.05 14.88 3.77
C SER A 118 3.07 15.98 3.36
N LYS A 119 3.44 17.24 3.52
CA LYS A 119 2.65 18.37 2.98
C LYS A 119 2.62 18.40 1.45
N THR A 120 3.63 17.82 0.80
CA THR A 120 3.87 17.97 -0.64
C THR A 120 3.62 16.68 -1.42
N GLY A 121 3.38 15.55 -0.75
CA GLY A 121 3.14 14.29 -1.44
C GLY A 121 3.04 13.06 -0.55
N THR A 122 3.16 11.90 -1.17
CA THR A 122 3.05 10.59 -0.53
C THR A 122 4.05 9.58 -1.08
N VAL A 123 4.53 8.69 -0.21
CA VAL A 123 5.22 7.45 -0.55
C VAL A 123 4.35 6.28 -0.11
N VAL A 124 4.07 5.37 -1.02
CA VAL A 124 3.35 4.13 -0.75
C VAL A 124 4.35 2.98 -0.80
N LEU A 125 4.49 2.28 0.31
CA LEU A 125 5.22 1.01 0.38
C LEU A 125 4.22 -0.14 0.43
N SER A 126 4.39 -1.13 -0.44
CA SER A 126 3.60 -2.37 -0.39
C SER A 126 4.50 -3.58 -0.59
N LYS A 127 4.28 -4.65 0.17
CA LYS A 127 4.98 -5.92 -0.07
C LYS A 127 4.71 -6.40 -1.50
N SER A 128 5.76 -6.91 -2.15
CA SER A 128 5.59 -7.53 -3.46
C SER A 128 4.75 -8.80 -3.32
N PRO A 129 3.68 -8.97 -4.12
CA PRO A 129 2.79 -10.13 -4.03
C PRO A 129 3.52 -11.44 -4.37
N ASN A 130 4.58 -11.36 -5.19
CA ASN A 130 5.26 -12.52 -5.75
C ASN A 130 6.68 -12.71 -5.18
N SER A 131 7.12 -11.85 -4.24
CA SER A 131 8.51 -11.87 -3.77
C SER A 131 8.62 -11.46 -2.29
N PRO A 132 8.71 -12.42 -1.36
CA PRO A 132 8.93 -12.15 0.06
C PRO A 132 10.18 -11.29 0.29
N GLY A 133 10.08 -10.31 1.18
CA GLY A 133 11.19 -9.39 1.51
C GLY A 133 11.46 -8.28 0.48
N ARG A 134 10.67 -8.22 -0.61
CA ARG A 134 10.71 -7.13 -1.59
C ARG A 134 9.48 -6.25 -1.49
N PHE A 135 9.66 -4.99 -1.85
CA PHE A 135 8.62 -3.97 -1.80
C PHE A 135 8.42 -3.31 -3.17
N ASN A 136 7.17 -2.98 -3.44
CA ASN A 136 6.81 -2.01 -4.45
C ASN A 136 6.70 -0.65 -3.76
N ILE A 137 7.29 0.37 -4.38
CA ILE A 137 7.38 1.72 -3.87
C ILE A 137 6.71 2.63 -4.89
N ARG A 138 5.80 3.50 -4.47
CA ARG A 138 5.26 4.57 -5.32
C ARG A 138 5.52 5.90 -4.63
N ILE A 139 6.10 6.85 -5.33
CA ILE A 139 6.33 8.22 -4.84
C ILE A 139 5.47 9.13 -5.69
N GLN A 140 4.70 10.01 -5.06
CA GLN A 140 3.81 10.96 -5.74
C GLN A 140 3.82 12.29 -4.98
N ASN A 141 4.48 13.30 -5.54
CA ASN A 141 4.58 14.65 -4.99
C ASN A 141 3.89 15.65 -5.93
N GLY A 142 2.98 16.45 -5.39
CA GLY A 142 2.13 17.38 -6.16
C GLY A 142 0.79 16.77 -6.60
N GLU A 143 0.02 17.55 -7.36
CA GLU A 143 -1.34 17.22 -7.77
C GLU A 143 -1.49 17.15 -9.30
N GLY A 144 -2.47 16.37 -9.77
CA GLY A 144 -2.90 16.39 -11.17
C GLY A 144 -1.82 15.95 -12.16
N ALA A 145 -1.67 16.69 -13.26
CA ALA A 145 -0.68 16.44 -14.31
C ALA A 145 0.72 17.00 -14.00
N SER A 146 0.82 17.95 -13.06
CA SER A 146 2.07 18.61 -12.67
C SER A 146 2.70 17.95 -11.45
N ARG A 147 2.63 16.62 -11.35
CA ARG A 147 3.14 15.87 -10.20
C ARG A 147 4.46 15.17 -10.54
N ALA A 148 5.41 15.21 -9.61
CA ALA A 148 6.57 14.34 -9.65
C ALA A 148 6.17 12.95 -9.14
N GLU A 149 6.33 11.92 -9.95
CA GLU A 149 5.94 10.57 -9.54
C GLU A 149 6.80 9.48 -10.18
N ILE A 150 7.07 8.43 -9.40
CA ILE A 150 7.74 7.20 -9.85
C ILE A 150 7.11 5.98 -9.17
N ALA A 151 6.97 4.87 -9.90
CA ALA A 151 6.71 3.55 -9.32
C ALA A 151 7.93 2.67 -9.50
N ILE A 152 8.30 1.96 -8.45
CA ILE A 152 9.45 1.07 -8.41
C ILE A 152 8.96 -0.29 -7.93
N GLY A 153 9.14 -1.31 -8.76
CA GLY A 153 8.72 -2.66 -8.44
C GLY A 153 9.85 -3.49 -7.84
N ASN A 154 9.50 -4.41 -6.93
CA ASN A 154 10.39 -5.48 -6.45
C ASN A 154 11.75 -5.01 -5.90
N VAL A 155 11.78 -3.89 -5.17
CA VAL A 155 12.99 -3.38 -4.53
C VAL A 155 13.29 -4.16 -3.26
N GLN A 156 14.55 -4.50 -3.04
CA GLN A 156 14.97 -5.20 -1.83
C GLN A 156 15.05 -4.22 -0.65
N ALA A 157 14.43 -4.60 0.47
CA ALA A 157 14.65 -3.93 1.75
C ALA A 157 16.01 -4.38 2.32
N LYS A 158 16.91 -3.44 2.60
CA LYS A 158 18.19 -3.69 3.27
C LYS A 158 18.17 -3.05 4.66
N GLU A 159 18.53 -3.80 5.70
CA GLU A 159 18.69 -3.25 7.03
C GLU A 159 20.11 -2.66 7.20
N HIS A 160 20.20 -1.42 7.65
CA HIS A 160 21.47 -0.74 7.87
C HIS A 160 21.37 0.20 9.07
N PHE A 161 22.15 -0.07 10.13
CA PHE A 161 22.17 0.72 11.37
C PHE A 161 20.77 0.96 12.00
N GLY A 162 19.86 -0.01 11.92
CA GLY A 162 18.48 0.12 12.42
C GLY A 162 17.53 0.89 11.50
N HIS A 163 18.00 1.30 10.32
CA HIS A 163 17.19 1.86 9.26
C HIS A 163 16.87 0.76 8.23
N THR A 164 15.70 0.84 7.59
CA THR A 164 15.41 0.06 6.40
C THR A 164 15.64 0.92 5.16
N ARG A 165 16.55 0.51 4.29
CA ARG A 165 16.90 1.23 3.07
C ARG A 165 16.43 0.50 1.83
N PHE A 166 16.02 1.28 0.84
CA PHE A 166 15.71 0.85 -0.50
C PHE A 166 16.53 1.69 -1.47
N GLU A 167 17.26 1.02 -2.36
CA GLU A 167 18.08 1.67 -3.37
C GLU A 167 17.51 1.31 -4.74
N TYR A 168 17.29 2.32 -5.57
CA TYR A 168 16.86 2.16 -6.94
C TYR A 168 17.75 2.98 -7.86
N ALA A 169 18.11 2.39 -9.00
CA ALA A 169 18.91 3.06 -10.01
C ALA A 169 18.45 2.63 -11.40
N GLU A 170 18.30 3.60 -12.28
CA GLU A 170 18.15 3.42 -13.71
C GLU A 170 18.94 4.51 -14.45
N SER A 171 18.87 4.51 -15.80
CA SER A 171 19.62 5.46 -16.61
C SER A 171 19.21 6.92 -16.31
N GLY A 172 20.11 7.66 -15.67
CA GLY A 172 19.92 9.06 -15.32
C GLY A 172 19.30 9.30 -13.94
N CYS A 173 18.64 8.33 -13.31
CA CYS A 173 17.97 8.53 -12.02
C CYS A 173 18.40 7.50 -10.97
N LYS A 174 18.79 7.99 -9.79
CA LYS A 174 19.06 7.18 -8.59
C LYS A 174 18.21 7.69 -7.43
N LEU A 175 17.59 6.76 -6.70
CA LEU A 175 16.78 7.04 -5.52
C LEU A 175 17.27 6.21 -4.34
N ASP A 176 17.56 6.92 -3.25
CA ASP A 176 17.88 6.33 -1.95
C ASP A 176 16.73 6.63 -1.00
N ILE A 177 16.07 5.58 -0.54
CA ILE A 177 14.88 5.67 0.32
C ILE A 177 15.25 5.08 1.67
N ASP A 178 15.23 5.91 2.70
CA ASP A 178 15.57 5.57 4.07
C ASP A 178 14.32 5.60 4.93
N LEU A 179 13.98 4.47 5.53
CA LEU A 179 12.86 4.33 6.46
C LEU A 179 13.41 4.12 7.87
N PHE A 180 13.05 5.04 8.75
CA PHE A 180 13.38 4.96 10.17
C PHE A 180 12.24 5.54 11.00
N ASP A 181 11.84 4.85 12.08
CA ASP A 181 10.80 5.31 13.00
C ASP A 181 9.49 5.71 12.29
N ARG A 182 9.05 4.89 11.31
CA ARG A 182 7.87 5.15 10.46
C ARG A 182 7.90 6.49 9.70
N LYS A 183 9.08 7.06 9.53
CA LYS A 183 9.35 8.20 8.66
C LYS A 183 10.11 7.71 7.45
N VAL A 184 9.73 8.20 6.29
CA VAL A 184 10.43 7.90 5.04
C VAL A 184 11.14 9.16 4.58
N ARG A 185 12.42 9.02 4.23
CA ARG A 185 13.20 10.05 3.55
C ARG A 185 13.57 9.52 2.18
N VAL A 186 13.27 10.30 1.15
CA VAL A 186 13.66 10.04 -0.23
C VAL A 186 14.73 11.05 -0.61
N ALA A 187 15.88 10.56 -1.04
CA ALA A 187 16.91 11.34 -1.71
C ALA A 187 16.96 10.93 -3.18
N GLU A 188 17.17 11.90 -4.07
CA GLU A 188 17.26 11.68 -5.51
C GLU A 188 18.58 12.20 -6.05
N ASN A 189 19.07 11.59 -7.13
CA ASN A 189 20.22 12.07 -7.89
C ASN A 189 19.97 11.83 -9.39
N GLY A 190 19.93 12.91 -10.16
CA GLY A 190 19.70 12.90 -11.61
C GLY A 190 18.26 12.67 -12.08
N CYS A 191 17.28 12.61 -11.17
CA CYS A 191 15.88 12.28 -11.49
C CYS A 191 15.05 13.44 -12.09
N GLU A 192 15.69 14.43 -12.72
CA GLU A 192 15.05 15.65 -13.22
C GLU A 192 13.91 15.37 -14.22
N GLU A 193 13.98 14.27 -14.95
CA GLU A 193 12.95 13.85 -15.90
C GLU A 193 11.65 13.39 -15.21
N TYR A 194 11.71 12.98 -13.94
CA TYR A 194 10.54 12.61 -13.15
C TYR A 194 9.95 13.78 -12.36
N ASP A 195 10.71 14.87 -12.25
CA ASP A 195 10.31 16.06 -11.53
C ASP A 195 9.27 16.87 -12.32
N ALA A 196 8.49 17.65 -11.60
CA ALA A 196 7.60 18.66 -12.15
C ALA A 196 8.13 20.05 -11.78
N PRO A 197 7.69 21.14 -12.44
CA PRO A 197 8.24 22.48 -12.20
C PRO A 197 8.30 22.92 -10.73
N ASN A 198 7.38 22.44 -9.89
CA ASN A 198 7.28 22.80 -8.47
C ASN A 198 7.49 21.61 -7.51
N PHE A 199 7.70 20.40 -8.02
CA PHE A 199 7.75 19.19 -7.21
C PHE A 199 8.89 18.30 -7.66
N ARG A 200 9.63 17.73 -6.71
CA ARG A 200 10.67 16.75 -6.97
C ARG A 200 10.30 15.39 -6.39
N LEU A 201 10.98 14.31 -6.74
CA LEU A 201 10.77 13.02 -6.06
C LEU A 201 11.31 13.03 -4.63
N ALA A 202 12.38 13.76 -4.37
CA ALA A 202 12.97 13.90 -3.05
C ALA A 202 12.00 14.52 -2.03
N GLY A 203 12.07 14.05 -0.78
CA GLY A 203 11.17 14.50 0.27
C GLY A 203 11.34 13.78 1.61
N THR A 204 10.66 14.31 2.63
CA THR A 204 10.52 13.64 3.94
C THR A 204 9.04 13.49 4.25
N TYR A 205 8.64 12.28 4.64
CA TYR A 205 7.27 11.85 4.86
C TYR A 205 7.16 11.32 6.28
N ASP A 206 6.58 12.12 7.16
CA ASP A 206 6.53 11.93 8.60
C ASP A 206 5.19 11.40 9.11
N VAL A 207 4.16 11.39 8.25
CA VAL A 207 2.82 10.92 8.61
C VAL A 207 2.58 9.53 8.05
N TYR A 208 2.62 8.51 8.91
CA TYR A 208 2.28 7.14 8.54
C TYR A 208 0.77 6.87 8.65
N LYS A 209 0.21 6.23 7.62
CA LYS A 209 -1.12 5.63 7.61
C LYS A 209 -1.04 4.20 7.08
N GLU A 210 -1.76 3.29 7.71
CA GLU A 210 -1.84 1.90 7.26
C GLU A 210 -2.41 1.83 5.84
N TYR A 211 -1.77 1.03 4.98
CA TYR A 211 -2.20 0.88 3.59
C TYR A 211 -3.53 0.11 3.54
N ARG A 212 -4.62 0.82 3.26
CA ARG A 212 -5.87 0.21 2.83
C ARG A 212 -5.96 0.32 1.33
N HIS A 213 -6.06 -0.80 0.65
CA HIS A 213 -6.31 -0.84 -0.79
C HIS A 213 -7.58 -0.03 -1.07
N ARG A 214 -7.43 1.18 -1.61
CA ARG A 214 -8.56 1.99 -2.07
C ARG A 214 -8.64 1.83 -3.58
N VAL A 215 -9.86 1.71 -4.07
CA VAL A 215 -10.14 1.80 -5.50
C VAL A 215 -9.80 3.23 -5.91
N GLU A 216 -8.89 3.38 -6.87
CA GLU A 216 -8.55 4.68 -7.43
C GLU A 216 -9.76 5.24 -8.18
N VAL A 217 -10.05 6.53 -7.96
CA VAL A 217 -11.11 7.23 -8.69
C VAL A 217 -10.43 8.09 -9.74
N PHE A 218 -10.59 7.71 -11.00
CA PHE A 218 -10.05 8.46 -12.13
C PHE A 218 -10.88 9.71 -12.35
N ARG A 219 -10.23 10.87 -12.37
CA ARG A 219 -10.82 12.19 -12.61
C ARG A 219 -9.91 13.01 -13.52
N ASP A 220 -9.60 12.46 -14.68
CA ASP A 220 -8.79 13.13 -15.68
C ASP A 220 -9.70 13.95 -16.61
N PRO A 221 -9.24 15.08 -17.17
CA PRO A 221 -10.02 15.85 -18.13
C PRO A 221 -10.33 15.01 -19.37
N GLU A 222 -11.53 15.17 -19.92
CA GLU A 222 -11.92 14.49 -21.16
C GLU A 222 -11.14 15.08 -22.35
N VAL A 223 -10.54 14.21 -23.16
CA VAL A 223 -9.81 14.59 -24.38
C VAL A 223 -10.35 13.76 -25.55
N ARG A 224 -10.58 14.41 -26.69
CA ARG A 224 -11.00 13.74 -27.93
C ARG A 224 -10.03 14.07 -29.05
N GLN A 225 -9.48 13.06 -29.70
CA GLN A 225 -8.56 13.21 -30.83
C GLN A 225 -8.90 12.22 -31.94
N LYS A 226 -8.74 12.64 -33.19
CA LYS A 226 -9.01 11.85 -34.40
C LYS A 226 -7.73 11.61 -35.18
N PHE A 227 -7.51 10.36 -35.55
CA PHE A 227 -6.33 9.89 -36.25
C PHE A 227 -6.76 9.22 -37.55
N LYS A 228 -6.28 9.73 -38.68
CA LYS A 228 -6.56 9.12 -40.00
C LYS A 228 -5.79 7.82 -40.22
N LYS A 229 -4.71 7.66 -39.45
CA LYS A 229 -3.55 6.83 -39.73
C LYS A 229 -2.91 6.48 -38.38
N PHE A 230 -2.56 5.21 -38.16
CA PHE A 230 -1.88 4.79 -36.92
C PHE A 230 -0.89 3.66 -37.19
N LEU A 231 0.13 3.50 -36.36
CA LEU A 231 1.08 2.38 -36.47
C LEU A 231 0.54 1.18 -35.71
N TRP A 232 0.60 0.01 -36.35
CA TRP A 232 0.14 -1.25 -35.77
C TRP A 232 1.28 -2.25 -35.69
N CYS A 233 1.55 -2.76 -34.48
CA CYS A 233 2.64 -3.67 -34.21
C CYS A 233 2.09 -4.96 -33.57
N PRO A 234 1.73 -6.00 -34.35
CA PRO A 234 1.08 -7.20 -33.85
C PRO A 234 1.93 -8.03 -32.87
N GLU A 235 3.25 -8.04 -33.06
CA GLU A 235 4.23 -8.83 -32.31
C GLU A 235 5.36 -7.94 -31.76
N GLY A 236 5.00 -6.74 -31.30
CA GLY A 236 5.93 -5.80 -30.66
C GLY A 236 6.67 -4.85 -31.61
N PRO A 237 7.60 -4.02 -31.09
CA PRO A 237 8.14 -2.86 -31.81
C PRO A 237 8.87 -3.18 -33.12
N ALA A 238 9.42 -4.39 -33.25
CA ALA A 238 10.13 -4.82 -34.46
C ALA A 238 9.17 -5.26 -35.58
N SER A 239 7.92 -5.59 -35.26
CA SER A 239 6.91 -6.06 -36.22
C SER A 239 5.97 -4.93 -36.67
N CYS A 240 6.29 -3.67 -36.38
CA CYS A 240 5.41 -2.56 -36.71
C CYS A 240 5.19 -2.49 -38.22
N GLU A 241 3.96 -2.75 -38.63
CA GLU A 241 3.52 -2.49 -39.98
C GLU A 241 3.49 -0.96 -40.18
N LYS A 242 3.71 -0.53 -41.43
CA LYS A 242 3.55 0.88 -41.80
C LYS A 242 2.16 1.36 -41.38
N ILE A 243 2.04 2.68 -41.24
CA ILE A 243 0.80 3.40 -40.98
C ILE A 243 -0.39 2.68 -41.61
N ARG A 244 -1.21 2.07 -40.76
CA ARG A 244 -2.42 1.34 -41.15
C ARG A 244 -3.50 2.37 -41.40
N ASP A 245 -3.98 2.40 -42.63
CA ASP A 245 -5.29 2.95 -42.94
C ASP A 245 -6.30 1.86 -42.53
N GLU A 246 -7.20 2.17 -41.59
CA GLU A 246 -8.41 1.36 -41.45
C GLU A 246 -9.30 1.73 -42.62
N ASP A 247 -9.40 0.83 -43.62
CA ASP A 247 -10.18 1.04 -44.84
C ASP A 247 -11.60 1.52 -44.50
N GLY A 248 -11.83 2.84 -44.59
CA GLY A 248 -13.14 3.47 -44.45
C GLY A 248 -13.46 4.21 -43.14
N CYS A 249 -12.52 4.39 -42.19
CA CYS A 249 -12.80 5.16 -40.97
C CYS A 249 -11.57 5.92 -40.42
N ASP A 250 -11.81 7.12 -39.88
CA ASP A 250 -10.85 7.80 -39.00
C ASP A 250 -11.02 7.24 -37.58
N VAL A 251 -9.91 6.91 -36.90
CA VAL A 251 -9.96 6.42 -35.52
C VAL A 251 -10.12 7.60 -34.57
N GLU A 252 -11.20 7.64 -33.81
CA GLU A 252 -11.42 8.63 -32.74
C GLU A 252 -11.14 8.01 -31.37
N ILE A 253 -10.25 8.63 -30.61
CA ILE A 253 -9.95 8.26 -29.23
C ILE A 253 -10.60 9.29 -28.31
N VAL A 254 -11.49 8.81 -27.43
CA VAL A 254 -12.05 9.58 -26.32
C VAL A 254 -11.38 9.10 -25.04
N TRP A 255 -10.52 9.93 -24.47
CA TRP A 255 -9.84 9.69 -23.20
C TRP A 255 -10.61 10.30 -22.04
N SER A 256 -10.74 9.56 -20.94
CA SER A 256 -11.45 9.98 -19.73
C SER A 256 -12.87 10.53 -20.01
N LYS A 257 -13.67 9.75 -20.72
CA LYS A 257 -15.07 10.08 -21.00
C LYS A 257 -15.83 10.37 -19.70
N ASP A 258 -16.59 11.46 -19.70
CA ASP A 258 -17.34 11.97 -18.55
C ASP A 258 -16.45 12.25 -17.31
N SER A 259 -15.14 12.46 -17.53
CA SER A 259 -14.12 12.58 -16.48
C SER A 259 -14.05 11.37 -15.52
N GLN A 260 -14.36 10.17 -16.01
CA GLN A 260 -14.33 8.93 -15.22
C GLN A 260 -13.15 8.01 -15.56
N GLY A 261 -12.20 8.46 -16.38
CA GLY A 261 -11.07 7.65 -16.85
C GLY A 261 -11.44 6.56 -17.87
N MET A 262 -12.71 6.48 -18.30
CA MET A 262 -13.14 5.58 -19.37
C MET A 262 -12.49 5.98 -20.69
N ILE A 263 -11.96 5.01 -21.44
CA ILE A 263 -11.37 5.24 -22.75
C ILE A 263 -12.26 4.57 -23.80
N GLU A 264 -12.58 5.29 -24.88
CA GLU A 264 -13.29 4.73 -26.02
C GLU A 264 -12.47 4.93 -27.30
N ARG A 265 -12.36 3.89 -28.11
CA ARG A 265 -11.77 3.92 -29.45
C ARG A 265 -12.89 3.66 -30.46
N HIS A 266 -13.13 4.61 -31.36
CA HIS A 266 -14.17 4.54 -32.39
C HIS A 266 -13.52 4.41 -33.77
N CYS A 267 -14.06 3.53 -34.61
CA CYS A 267 -13.79 3.46 -36.04
C CYS A 267 -15.12 3.14 -36.73
N GLY A 268 -15.71 4.13 -37.41
CA GLY A 268 -17.06 4.00 -37.98
C GLY A 268 -18.08 3.59 -36.90
N ASP A 269 -18.76 2.47 -37.11
CA ASP A 269 -19.74 1.92 -36.14
C ASP A 269 -19.09 1.08 -35.02
N GLN A 270 -17.79 0.77 -35.12
CA GLN A 270 -17.08 -0.04 -34.14
C GLN A 270 -16.61 0.84 -32.97
N VAL A 271 -17.07 0.52 -31.76
CA VAL A 271 -16.69 1.22 -30.53
C VAL A 271 -16.11 0.23 -29.53
N HIS A 272 -14.80 0.30 -29.32
CA HIS A 272 -14.12 -0.44 -28.26
C HIS A 272 -14.09 0.41 -26.99
N LYS A 273 -14.64 -0.13 -25.89
CA LYS A 273 -14.67 0.54 -24.59
C LYS A 273 -13.68 -0.10 -23.64
N TYR A 274 -12.92 0.73 -22.92
CA TYR A 274 -11.92 0.28 -21.97
C TYR A 274 -12.24 0.89 -20.59
N ARG A 275 -12.45 0.00 -19.62
CA ARG A 275 -12.72 0.36 -18.23
C ARG A 275 -11.41 0.57 -17.47
N PRO A 276 -11.15 1.74 -16.88
CA PRO A 276 -9.93 1.97 -16.14
C PRO A 276 -9.93 1.14 -14.86
N MET A 277 -8.77 0.56 -14.54
CA MET A 277 -8.60 -0.34 -13.40
C MET A 277 -7.52 0.16 -12.45
N GLU A 278 -6.41 0.67 -12.99
CA GLU A 278 -5.30 1.20 -12.18
C GLU A 278 -4.54 2.29 -12.96
N ARG A 279 -4.21 3.41 -12.33
CA ARG A 279 -3.24 4.35 -12.90
C ARG A 279 -1.85 3.75 -12.79
N MET A 280 -1.16 3.66 -13.91
CA MET A 280 0.23 3.23 -13.93
C MET A 280 1.12 4.47 -13.86
N ILE A 281 2.19 4.39 -13.07
CA ILE A 281 3.21 5.43 -13.09
C ILE A 281 4.24 5.03 -14.16
N PRO A 282 4.48 5.86 -15.19
CA PRO A 282 5.39 5.53 -16.29
C PRO A 282 6.84 5.41 -15.84
N HIS A 283 7.61 4.56 -16.53
CA HIS A 283 9.06 4.53 -16.45
C HIS A 283 9.69 5.34 -17.60
N LYS A 284 10.99 5.64 -17.51
CA LYS A 284 11.72 6.40 -18.53
C LYS A 284 11.58 5.84 -19.95
N ARG A 285 11.56 4.51 -20.10
CA ARG A 285 11.35 3.84 -21.40
C ARG A 285 9.97 4.11 -22.02
N ASP A 286 9.01 4.55 -21.21
CA ASP A 286 7.66 4.90 -21.65
C ASP A 286 7.57 6.37 -22.08
N PHE A 287 8.63 7.16 -21.92
CA PHE A 287 8.61 8.57 -22.28
C PHE A 287 8.76 8.73 -23.79
N PHE A 288 8.07 9.72 -24.36
CA PHE A 288 8.17 10.04 -25.77
C PHE A 288 8.81 11.41 -25.94
N GLN A 289 10.00 11.47 -26.54
CA GLN A 289 10.76 12.72 -26.73
C GLN A 289 10.93 13.54 -25.44
N GLY A 290 11.09 12.86 -24.30
CA GLY A 290 11.21 13.49 -22.98
C GLY A 290 9.87 13.86 -22.32
N GLU A 291 8.74 13.63 -22.99
CA GLU A 291 7.41 13.78 -22.40
C GLU A 291 6.99 12.52 -21.61
N LYS A 292 6.58 12.74 -20.36
CA LYS A 292 5.99 11.73 -19.49
C LYS A 292 4.50 11.51 -19.83
N PRO A 293 4.07 10.27 -20.14
CA PRO A 293 2.67 10.00 -20.42
C PRO A 293 1.81 9.88 -19.16
N VAL A 294 0.51 10.08 -19.32
CA VAL A 294 -0.50 9.58 -18.38
C VAL A 294 -0.82 8.14 -18.76
N MET A 295 -0.51 7.18 -17.89
CA MET A 295 -0.74 5.75 -18.16
C MET A 295 -1.89 5.18 -17.33
N ILE A 296 -2.80 4.48 -18.00
CA ILE A 296 -3.94 3.80 -17.39
C ILE A 296 -3.94 2.34 -17.82
N LYS A 297 -3.91 1.43 -16.85
CA LYS A 297 -4.26 0.03 -17.04
C LYS A 297 -5.77 -0.07 -17.10
N ALA A 298 -6.28 -0.52 -18.22
CA ALA A 298 -7.70 -0.68 -18.47
C ALA A 298 -8.03 -2.10 -18.92
N LYS A 299 -9.26 -2.54 -18.65
CA LYS A 299 -9.81 -3.80 -19.14
C LYS A 299 -10.74 -3.52 -20.30
N ARG A 300 -10.57 -4.23 -21.41
CA ARG A 300 -11.48 -4.15 -22.56
C ARG A 300 -12.88 -4.66 -22.15
N ALA A 301 -13.93 -3.91 -22.47
CA ALA A 301 -15.29 -4.15 -21.93
C ALA A 301 -16.12 -5.12 -22.78
N ASP A 302 -15.84 -5.22 -24.07
CA ASP A 302 -16.50 -6.09 -25.07
C ASP A 302 -15.85 -7.48 -25.17
N MET A 303 -14.60 -7.65 -24.73
CA MET A 303 -13.90 -8.94 -24.70
C MET A 303 -13.50 -9.36 -23.28
N ALA A 304 -13.79 -10.61 -22.93
CA ALA A 304 -13.32 -11.18 -21.67
C ALA A 304 -11.79 -11.41 -21.73
N ASN A 305 -11.09 -10.94 -20.69
CA ASN A 305 -9.68 -11.23 -20.37
C ASN A 305 -8.58 -10.45 -21.10
N GLU A 306 -8.89 -9.35 -21.79
CA GLU A 306 -7.85 -8.47 -22.33
C GLU A 306 -7.60 -7.25 -21.46
N TRP A 307 -6.36 -7.14 -21.00
CA TRP A 307 -5.84 -6.00 -20.27
C TRP A 307 -4.99 -5.17 -21.21
N MET A 308 -5.25 -3.87 -21.26
CA MET A 308 -4.50 -2.92 -22.07
C MET A 308 -3.88 -1.87 -21.18
N VAL A 309 -2.68 -1.44 -21.54
CA VAL A 309 -2.03 -0.26 -20.98
C VAL A 309 -2.16 0.84 -22.01
N TRP A 310 -2.91 1.87 -21.66
CA TRP A 310 -3.11 3.07 -22.45
C TRP A 310 -2.18 4.17 -21.94
N SER A 311 -1.48 4.84 -22.84
CA SER A 311 -0.56 5.94 -22.54
C SER A 311 -0.97 7.15 -23.38
N TYR A 312 -1.26 8.27 -22.72
CA TYR A 312 -1.59 9.54 -23.36
C TYR A 312 -0.45 10.54 -23.15
N TYR A 313 0.01 11.18 -24.22
CA TYR A 313 1.08 12.19 -24.21
C TYR A 313 0.47 13.54 -24.59
N PRO A 314 0.11 14.40 -23.61
CA PRO A 314 -0.63 15.64 -23.85
C PRO A 314 0.02 16.65 -24.80
N LYS A 315 1.34 16.80 -24.79
CA LYS A 315 2.08 17.77 -25.62
C LYS A 315 2.31 17.24 -27.03
N ALA A 316 2.58 15.95 -27.16
CA ALA A 316 2.76 15.29 -28.45
C ALA A 316 1.43 14.93 -29.15
N GLU A 317 0.28 15.13 -28.48
CA GLU A 317 -1.06 14.71 -28.96
C GLU A 317 -1.08 13.25 -29.44
N ARG A 318 -0.37 12.40 -28.69
CA ARG A 318 -0.11 11.01 -29.05
C ARG A 318 -0.82 10.08 -28.09
N PHE A 319 -1.32 8.97 -28.62
CA PHE A 319 -1.75 7.82 -27.81
C PHE A 319 -0.92 6.58 -28.14
N LYS A 320 -0.68 5.75 -27.13
CA LYS A 320 -0.08 4.42 -27.28
C LYS A 320 -0.88 3.42 -26.47
N MET A 321 -1.31 2.35 -27.11
CA MET A 321 -1.99 1.23 -26.44
C MET A 321 -1.10 -0.01 -26.57
N VAL A 322 -0.90 -0.73 -25.46
CA VAL A 322 -0.12 -1.98 -25.41
C VAL A 322 -0.91 -3.07 -24.70
N ARG A 323 -0.93 -4.29 -25.25
CA ARG A 323 -1.55 -5.43 -24.57
C ARG A 323 -0.71 -5.86 -23.37
N GLN A 324 -1.34 -5.95 -22.21
CA GLN A 324 -0.72 -6.39 -20.98
C GLN A 324 -0.75 -7.92 -20.85
N GLY A 325 0.35 -8.51 -20.35
CA GLY A 325 0.48 -9.94 -20.10
C GLY A 325 1.45 -10.66 -21.05
N ALA A 326 1.83 -10.01 -22.15
CA ALA A 326 2.95 -10.39 -22.99
C ALA A 326 4.22 -9.63 -22.56
N ARG A 327 5.40 -10.14 -22.92
CA ARG A 327 6.64 -9.34 -22.80
C ARG A 327 6.54 -8.15 -23.76
N GLU A 328 7.04 -7.00 -23.35
CA GLU A 328 6.91 -5.73 -24.11
C GLU A 328 7.53 -5.79 -25.51
N ASP A 329 8.55 -6.63 -25.72
CA ASP A 329 9.21 -6.82 -27.01
C ASP A 329 8.37 -7.58 -28.04
N ILE A 330 7.32 -8.27 -27.59
CA ILE A 330 6.39 -9.05 -28.44
C ILE A 330 4.93 -8.63 -28.26
N ALA A 331 4.68 -7.62 -27.43
CA ALA A 331 3.32 -7.22 -27.08
C ALA A 331 2.66 -6.46 -28.24
N TYR A 332 1.45 -6.89 -28.60
CA TYR A 332 0.58 -6.14 -29.50
C TYR A 332 0.51 -4.67 -29.05
N THR A 333 0.82 -3.77 -29.98
CA THR A 333 0.95 -2.33 -29.73
C THR A 333 0.29 -1.54 -30.86
N GLU A 334 -0.42 -0.48 -30.50
CA GLU A 334 -0.94 0.53 -31.42
C GLU A 334 -0.43 1.91 -31.00
N ILE A 335 0.00 2.70 -31.97
CA ILE A 335 0.49 4.07 -31.76
C ILE A 335 -0.28 5.02 -32.67
N TYR A 336 -0.89 6.03 -32.07
CA TYR A 336 -1.68 7.06 -32.72
C TYR A 336 -0.93 8.38 -32.61
N GLU A 337 -0.57 8.96 -33.75
CA GLU A 337 0.25 10.16 -33.88
C GLU A 337 -0.10 10.97 -35.13
#